data_AF-M7YYI5-F1
#
_entry.id   AF-M7YYI5-F1
#
_cell.length_a   1.000
_cell.length_b   1.000
_cell.length_c   1.000
_cell.angle_alpha   90.00
_cell.angle_beta   90.00
_cell.angle_gamma   90.00
#
_symmetry.space_group_name_H-M   'P 1'
#
loop_
_entity.id
_entity.type
_entity.pdbx_description
1 polymer ?
#
loop_
_entity_poly.entity_id
_entity_poly.type
_entity_poly.pdbx_seq_one_letter_code
_entity_poly.pdbx_strand_id
1 'polypeptide(L)'
;MQPPQVAPADGREYAVVKRSPPSASSRGEVVVFVSPSDHRSRTIKRLIGLPGDWISVPDKEEIRKIPEGHCWVEGDNGSASWDSRSYGPDTI
;
A
#
# COMPACT_ATOMS: atom_id res chain seq x y z
N MET A 1 -23.85 -2.70 -7.78
CA MET A 1 -23.68 -4.07 -8.27
C MET A 1 -22.46 -4.66 -7.60
N GLN A 2 -22.61 -5.76 -6.86
CA GLN A 2 -21.46 -6.56 -6.43
C GLN A 2 -20.89 -7.27 -7.67
N PRO A 3 -19.56 -7.28 -7.89
CA PRO A 3 -18.98 -8.04 -8.97
C PRO A 3 -19.27 -9.54 -8.78
N PRO A 4 -19.37 -10.32 -9.86
CA PRO A 4 -19.61 -11.76 -9.77
C PRO A 4 -18.50 -12.43 -8.96
N GLN A 5 -18.88 -13.27 -7.99
CA GLN A 5 -17.98 -14.05 -7.13
C GLN A 5 -17.43 -15.32 -7.81
N VAL A 6 -17.66 -15.50 -9.11
CA VAL A 6 -17.16 -16.69 -9.83
C VAL A 6 -15.67 -16.46 -10.09
N ALA A 7 -14.83 -17.20 -9.36
CA ALA A 7 -13.40 -17.25 -9.63
C ALA A 7 -13.18 -17.66 -11.10
N PRO A 8 -12.36 -16.93 -11.86
CA PRO A 8 -12.11 -17.27 -13.25
C PRO A 8 -11.43 -18.64 -13.37
N ALA A 9 -11.79 -19.36 -14.43
CA ALA A 9 -11.41 -20.76 -14.61
C ALA A 9 -9.90 -20.98 -14.77
N ASP A 10 -9.12 -19.92 -14.95
CA ASP A 10 -7.67 -19.96 -15.07
C ASP A 10 -6.93 -19.95 -13.72
N GLY A 11 -7.67 -19.92 -12.60
CA GLY A 11 -7.12 -19.92 -11.25
C GLY A 11 -6.44 -18.61 -10.86
N ARG A 12 -6.62 -17.54 -11.65
CA ARG A 12 -6.07 -16.21 -11.33
C ARG A 12 -7.03 -15.42 -10.47
N GLU A 13 -6.46 -14.56 -9.64
CA GLU A 13 -7.21 -13.56 -8.89
C GLU A 13 -7.17 -12.22 -9.63
N TYR A 14 -8.27 -11.49 -9.59
CA TYR A 14 -8.43 -10.22 -10.28
C TYR A 14 -8.88 -9.15 -9.29
N ALA A 15 -8.32 -7.96 -9.44
CA ALA A 15 -8.77 -6.77 -8.72
C ALA A 15 -9.18 -5.69 -9.72
N VAL A 16 -10.25 -4.97 -9.39
CA VAL A 16 -10.67 -3.77 -10.14
C VAL A 16 -10.06 -2.57 -9.45
N VAL A 17 -9.28 -1.78 -10.20
CA VAL A 17 -8.61 -0.58 -9.68
C VAL A 17 -9.44 0.65 -10.05
N LYS A 18 -9.88 1.40 -9.03
CA LYS A 18 -10.46 2.73 -9.19
C LYS A 18 -9.38 3.78 -8.97
N ARG A 19 -9.23 4.72 -9.90
CA ARG A 19 -8.40 5.92 -9.67
C ARG A 19 -9.19 6.93 -8.84
N SER A 20 -8.60 7.36 -7.74
CA SER A 20 -9.13 8.37 -6.82
C SER A 20 -8.00 9.32 -6.42
N PRO A 21 -8.30 10.58 -6.04
CA PRO A 21 -7.30 11.47 -5.46
C PRO A 21 -6.80 10.91 -4.11
N PRO A 22 -5.53 11.19 -3.72
CA PRO A 22 -4.98 10.75 -2.43
C PRO A 22 -5.83 11.11 -1.21
N SER A 23 -6.48 12.27 -1.24
CA SER A 23 -7.34 12.76 -0.16
C SER A 23 -8.61 11.92 0.06
N ALA A 24 -8.97 11.06 -0.90
CA ALA A 24 -10.11 10.15 -0.78
C ALA A 24 -9.72 8.76 -0.26
N SER A 25 -8.42 8.52 -0.02
CA SER A 25 -7.93 7.22 0.45
C SER A 25 -8.15 7.05 1.95
N SER A 26 -8.36 5.81 2.37
CA SER A 26 -8.55 5.47 3.79
C SER A 26 -7.66 4.30 4.22
N ARG A 27 -7.29 4.29 5.51
CA ARG A 27 -6.49 3.19 6.07
C ARG A 27 -7.20 1.85 5.82
N GLY A 28 -6.44 0.84 5.43
CA GLY A 28 -6.91 -0.50 5.10
C GLY A 28 -7.19 -0.71 3.61
N GLU A 29 -7.25 0.34 2.78
CA GLU A 29 -7.41 0.17 1.33
C GLU A 29 -6.18 -0.48 0.69
N VAL A 30 -6.43 -1.29 -0.34
CA VAL A 30 -5.38 -1.83 -1.20
C VAL A 30 -5.15 -0.84 -2.33
N VAL A 31 -3.93 -0.35 -2.42
CA VAL A 31 -3.54 0.73 -3.33
C VAL A 31 -2.51 0.24 -4.35
N VAL A 32 -2.54 0.84 -5.53
CA VAL A 32 -1.57 0.61 -6.61
C VAL A 32 -0.75 1.86 -6.82
N PHE A 33 0.56 1.76 -6.70
CA PHE A 33 1.49 2.88 -6.86
C PHE A 33 2.65 2.50 -7.78
N VAL A 34 3.36 3.53 -8.25
CA VAL A 34 4.60 3.36 -9.01
C VAL A 34 5.68 2.95 -8.01
N SER A 35 6.45 1.91 -8.32
CA SER A 35 7.50 1.46 -7.41
C SER A 35 8.54 2.57 -7.22
N PRO A 36 8.96 2.86 -5.96
CA PRO A 36 10.02 3.84 -5.70
C PRO A 36 11.40 3.33 -6.15
N SER A 37 11.61 2.02 -6.27
CA SER A 37 12.86 1.42 -6.76
C SER A 37 12.92 1.24 -8.27
N ASP A 38 11.76 1.16 -8.93
CA ASP A 38 11.67 1.02 -10.38
C ASP A 38 10.41 1.73 -10.90
N HIS A 39 10.57 2.96 -11.39
CA HIS A 39 9.45 3.77 -11.86
C HIS A 39 8.73 3.24 -13.11
N ARG A 40 9.19 2.12 -13.68
CA ARG A 40 8.52 1.43 -14.79
C ARG A 40 7.54 0.36 -14.32
N SER A 41 7.63 -0.05 -13.06
CA SER A 41 6.74 -1.05 -12.46
C SER A 41 5.75 -0.43 -11.48
N ARG A 42 4.66 -1.17 -11.26
CA ARG A 42 3.66 -0.84 -10.24
C ARG A 42 3.62 -1.93 -9.20
N THR A 43 3.41 -1.53 -7.97
CA THR A 43 3.28 -2.41 -6.80
C THR A 43 1.88 -2.30 -6.24
N ILE A 44 1.45 -3.36 -5.56
CA ILE A 44 0.16 -3.43 -4.86
C ILE A 44 0.50 -3.65 -3.39
N LYS A 45 0.06 -2.75 -2.52
CA LYS A 45 0.21 -2.88 -1.05
C LYS A 45 -1.04 -2.35 -0.35
N ARG A 46 -1.12 -2.59 0.95
CA ARG A 46 -2.17 -2.04 1.82
C ARG A 46 -1.72 -0.74 2.45
N LEU A 47 -2.61 0.26 2.44
CA LEU A 47 -2.40 1.54 3.11
C LEU A 47 -2.59 1.37 4.62
N ILE A 48 -1.52 1.57 5.38
CA ILE A 48 -1.52 1.39 6.84
C ILE A 48 -1.58 2.74 7.56
N GLY A 49 -0.86 3.75 7.05
CA GLY A 49 -0.80 5.08 7.66
C GLY A 49 -0.90 6.21 6.65
N LEU A 50 -1.52 7.31 7.07
CA LEU A 50 -1.77 8.52 6.30
C LEU A 50 -0.84 9.67 6.74
N PRO A 51 -0.75 10.76 5.96
CA PRO A 51 -0.01 11.95 6.36
C PRO A 51 -0.30 12.39 7.79
N GLY A 52 0.75 12.64 8.56
CA GLY A 52 0.63 13.09 9.95
C GLY A 52 0.50 11.99 11.00
N ASP A 53 0.24 10.74 10.60
CA ASP A 53 0.15 9.60 11.51
C ASP A 53 1.49 9.26 12.17
N TRP A 54 1.43 8.61 13.32
CA TRP A 54 2.59 8.01 13.99
C TRP A 54 2.52 6.49 13.83
N ILE A 55 3.56 5.90 13.26
CA ILE A 55 3.71 4.46 13.04
C ILE A 55 4.85 3.93 13.89
N SER A 56 4.63 2.77 14.49
CA SER A 56 5.70 1.98 15.12
C SER A 56 6.38 1.12 14.07
N VAL A 57 7.71 1.12 14.05
CA VAL A 57 8.55 0.27 13.20
C VAL A 57 9.35 -0.64 14.13
N PRO A 58 8.79 -1.79 14.54
CA PRO A 58 9.38 -2.65 15.57
C PRO A 58 10.80 -3.10 15.23
N ASP A 59 11.05 -3.47 13.97
CA ASP A 59 12.35 -3.94 13.47
C ASP A 59 13.47 -2.89 13.61
N LYS A 60 13.09 -1.62 13.78
CA LYS A 60 14.02 -0.49 13.97
C LYS A 60 13.93 0.13 15.36
N GLU A 61 13.10 -0.45 16.25
CA GLU A 61 12.79 0.09 17.59
C GLU A 61 12.42 1.59 17.55
N GLU A 62 11.70 2.00 16.50
CA GLU A 62 11.43 3.41 16.21
C GLU A 62 9.93 3.71 16.16
N ILE A 63 9.55 4.91 16.59
CA ILE A 63 8.25 5.50 16.28
C ILE A 63 8.49 6.69 15.34
N ARG A 64 7.87 6.65 14.16
CA ARG A 64 8.06 7.66 13.10
C ARG A 64 6.76 8.35 12.79
N LYS A 65 6.80 9.69 12.64
CA LYS A 65 5.72 10.46 12.05
C LYS A 65 5.79 10.39 10.53
N ILE A 66 4.66 10.12 9.88
CA ILE A 66 4.54 10.15 8.43
C ILE A 66 4.52 11.62 7.97
N PRO A 67 5.44 12.05 7.09
CA PRO A 67 5.45 13.41 6.58
C PRO A 67 4.19 13.76 5.77
N GLU A 68 3.90 15.05 5.65
CA GLU A 68 2.89 15.51 4.70
C GLU A 68 3.21 15.05 3.26
N GLY A 69 2.18 14.72 2.49
CA GLY A 69 2.33 14.17 1.14
C GLY A 69 2.90 12.75 1.06
N HIS A 70 3.03 12.05 2.20
CA HIS A 70 3.52 10.67 2.26
C HIS A 70 2.53 9.75 2.98
N CYS A 71 2.61 8.46 2.68
CA CYS A 71 1.86 7.41 3.32
C CYS A 71 2.78 6.26 3.76
N TRP A 72 2.24 5.37 4.60
CA TRP A 72 2.90 4.13 4.97
C TRP A 72 2.11 2.95 4.43
N VAL A 73 2.78 2.09 3.67
CA VAL A 73 2.16 0.95 2.99
C VAL A 73 2.91 -0.34 3.32
N GLU A 74 2.17 -1.43 3.47
CA GLU A 74 2.73 -2.74 3.78
C GLU A 74 2.09 -3.81 2.91
N GLY A 75 2.89 -4.79 2.50
CA GLY A 75 2.36 -5.99 1.86
C GLY A 75 1.83 -6.97 2.89
N ASP A 76 0.71 -7.62 2.57
CA ASP A 76 0.05 -8.58 3.45
C ASP A 76 0.93 -9.81 3.75
N ASN A 77 1.85 -10.18 2.83
CA ASN A 77 2.89 -11.17 3.09
C ASN A 77 4.16 -10.51 3.63
N GLY A 78 4.16 -10.20 4.93
CA GLY A 78 5.17 -9.32 5.53
C GLY A 78 6.62 -9.78 5.39
N SER A 79 6.88 -11.09 5.49
CA SER A 79 8.24 -11.64 5.41
C SER A 79 8.87 -11.59 4.01
N ALA A 80 8.04 -11.46 2.97
CA ALA A 80 8.50 -11.41 1.57
C ALA A 80 8.34 -10.04 0.92
N SER A 81 7.75 -9.08 1.65
CA SER A 81 7.34 -7.81 1.07
C SER A 81 8.43 -6.75 1.23
N TRP A 82 8.91 -6.25 0.09
CA TRP A 82 9.65 -4.97 0.05
C TRP A 82 8.65 -3.82 0.04
N ASP A 83 8.55 -3.08 1.15
CA ASP A 83 7.58 -1.99 1.40
C ASP A 83 8.09 -0.96 2.43
N SER A 84 7.22 -0.11 2.98
CA SER A 84 7.63 1.01 3.84
C SER A 84 8.45 0.60 5.07
N ARG A 85 8.32 -0.64 5.56
CA ARG A 85 9.21 -1.15 6.63
C ARG A 85 10.68 -1.17 6.21
N SER A 86 10.92 -1.45 4.93
CA SER A 86 12.25 -1.49 4.32
C SER A 86 12.77 -0.07 4.05
N TYR A 87 12.02 0.73 3.30
CA TYR A 87 12.51 1.98 2.70
C TYR A 87 11.89 3.27 3.26
N GLY A 88 10.89 3.18 4.14
CA GLY A 88 10.20 4.33 4.73
C GLY A 88 8.92 4.75 3.99
N PRO A 89 8.38 5.94 4.31
CA PRO A 89 7.12 6.42 3.73
C PRO A 89 7.18 6.61 2.21
N ASP A 90 6.10 6.25 1.51
CA ASP A 90 5.93 6.45 0.06
C ASP A 90 5.22 7.78 -0.24
N THR A 91 5.58 8.44 -1.33
CA THR A 91 4.88 9.65 -1.81
C THR A 91 3.52 9.28 -2.41
N ILE A 92 2.47 10.05 -2.06
CA ILE A 92 1.09 9.84 -2.53
C ILE A 92 0.74 10.73 -3.73
#